data_AF-A0A3S0WNP4-F1
#
_entry.id   AF-A0A3S0WNP4-F1
#
_cell.length_a   1.000
_cell.length_b   1.000
_cell.length_c   1.000
_cell.angle_alpha   90.00
_cell.angle_beta   90.00
_cell.angle_gamma   90.00
#
_symmetry.space_group_name_H-M   'P 1'
#
loop_
_entity.id
_entity.type
_entity.pdbx_description
1 polymer ?
#
loop_
_entity_poly.entity_id
_entity_poly.type
_entity_poly.pdbx_seq_one_letter_code
_entity_poly.pdbx_strand_id
1 'polypeptide(L)'
;MNMPLYRCDLQPVLGDAGNRGLWYSRFFNSYAGDWTIPDDGKRQWVSDNAKRTGQQEMLQMAALRQLNLITALNGRGSVFKTDWHFATGLGLPHPVENGLAWHHTLGVPYLAGSGVKGLVKAWVEVWDESQSDDETRKKRCDDWFGTTEKAGNFIFFDALPIEPVLLTPDVMTPHMAKWYEQGGKISDWQKEPDKVPADWHAPVPVPFLVVKEAKLLFGIAPRTEKSADQLPKVFEALKQALDWLGAGAKTAVGYGRMVEDPSKTAHLTEEISKVAAKAEISKLSPEQQELRALHERFAADQKRGAREAGGELIGKTNQLLKEGLNWPVADRQALATLVEAIFSYIGWGNKKKERKEKIAALRG
;
A
#
# COMPACT_ATOMS: atom_id res chain seq x y z
N MET A 1 6.07 -5.93 48.36
CA MET A 1 6.09 -5.29 47.03
C MET A 1 5.16 -6.10 46.15
N ASN A 2 4.00 -5.54 45.76
CA ASN A 2 2.98 -6.25 45.00
C ASN A 2 3.57 -6.64 43.64
N MET A 3 3.69 -7.96 43.41
CA MET A 3 4.16 -8.55 42.16
C MET A 3 3.26 -8.10 40.98
N PRO A 4 3.79 -8.00 39.75
CA PRO A 4 2.97 -7.66 38.59
C PRO A 4 1.84 -8.68 38.39
N LEU A 5 0.67 -8.19 37.98
CA LEU A 5 -0.63 -8.88 37.82
C LEU A 5 -0.65 -10.09 36.87
N TYR A 6 0.50 -10.54 36.33
CA TYR A 6 0.55 -11.53 35.25
C TYR A 6 1.66 -12.56 35.48
N ARG A 7 1.54 -13.39 36.51
CA ARG A 7 2.09 -14.75 36.38
C ARG A 7 1.12 -15.55 35.53
N CYS A 8 1.22 -15.39 34.21
CA CYS A 8 0.61 -16.34 33.31
C CYS A 8 1.39 -17.65 33.42
N ASP A 9 0.69 -18.79 33.51
CA ASP A 9 1.31 -20.12 33.53
C ASP A 9 2.18 -20.38 32.29
N LEU A 10 1.96 -19.61 31.23
CA LEU A 10 2.73 -19.60 30.00
C LEU A 10 3.17 -18.17 29.67
N GLN A 11 4.44 -18.02 29.28
CA GLN A 11 4.95 -16.79 28.69
C GLN A 11 4.24 -16.52 27.36
N PRO A 12 3.80 -15.28 27.07
CA PRO A 12 3.26 -14.94 25.76
C PRO A 12 4.25 -15.30 24.65
N VAL A 13 3.76 -15.88 23.55
CA VAL A 13 4.56 -16.20 22.36
C VAL A 13 3.87 -15.62 21.14
N LEU A 14 4.64 -14.99 20.26
CA LEU A 14 4.15 -14.55 18.96
C LEU A 14 3.97 -15.76 18.03
N GLY A 15 2.72 -16.10 17.71
CA GLY A 15 2.43 -17.10 16.67
C GLY A 15 2.82 -16.62 15.26
N ASP A 16 2.92 -17.55 14.31
CA ASP A 16 3.41 -17.27 12.94
C ASP A 16 2.60 -16.20 12.19
N ALA A 17 1.28 -16.19 12.40
CA ALA A 17 0.36 -15.20 11.83
C ALA A 17 0.08 -14.01 12.79
N GLY A 18 0.79 -13.92 13.90
CA GLY A 18 0.54 -12.92 14.94
C GLY A 18 0.91 -11.49 14.51
N ASN A 19 0.28 -10.52 15.17
CA ASN A 19 0.55 -9.11 14.91
C ASN A 19 1.90 -8.71 15.55
N ARG A 20 2.94 -8.64 14.73
CA ARG A 20 4.29 -8.28 15.19
C ARG A 20 4.38 -6.87 15.76
N GLY A 21 3.59 -5.92 15.28
CA GLY A 21 3.58 -4.57 15.83
C GLY A 21 3.04 -4.54 17.26
N LEU A 22 1.95 -5.27 17.51
CA LEU A 22 1.44 -5.45 18.87
C LEU A 22 2.48 -6.13 19.76
N TRP A 23 3.10 -7.21 19.28
CA TRP A 23 4.16 -7.93 20.00
C TRP A 23 5.33 -7.01 20.35
N TYR A 24 5.88 -6.33 19.35
CA TYR A 24 7.02 -5.43 19.52
C TYR A 24 6.69 -4.32 20.52
N SER A 25 5.54 -3.65 20.38
CA SER A 25 5.21 -2.46 21.17
C SER A 25 4.66 -2.75 22.57
N ARG A 26 4.08 -3.94 22.83
CA ARG A 26 3.37 -4.22 24.09
C ARG A 26 3.90 -5.42 24.87
N PHE A 27 4.69 -6.30 24.26
CA PHE A 27 5.15 -7.55 24.87
C PHE A 27 6.67 -7.60 25.05
N PHE A 28 7.33 -6.45 25.17
CA PHE A 28 8.75 -6.40 25.51
C PHE A 28 9.00 -7.16 26.83
N ASN A 29 9.80 -8.22 26.75
CA ASN A 29 9.98 -9.19 27.83
C ASN A 29 11.43 -9.34 28.28
N SER A 30 12.34 -8.46 27.85
CA SER A 30 13.76 -8.52 28.21
C SER A 30 14.08 -7.80 29.53
N TYR A 31 13.11 -7.66 30.44
CA TYR A 31 13.34 -7.12 31.78
C TYR A 31 13.87 -8.20 32.73
N ALA A 32 14.85 -7.84 33.55
CA ALA A 32 15.26 -8.64 34.70
C ALA A 32 14.22 -8.56 35.84
N GLY A 33 14.41 -9.36 36.89
CA GLY A 33 13.47 -9.42 38.03
C GLY A 33 13.29 -8.10 38.80
N ASP A 34 14.21 -7.16 38.61
CA ASP A 34 14.20 -5.81 39.19
C ASP A 34 13.71 -4.72 38.20
N TRP A 35 13.17 -5.12 37.05
CA TRP A 35 12.70 -4.23 35.97
C TRP A 35 13.80 -3.43 35.25
N THR A 36 15.06 -3.79 35.45
CA THR A 36 16.15 -3.28 34.62
C THR A 36 16.24 -4.06 33.30
N ILE A 37 16.83 -3.44 32.28
CA ILE A 37 17.10 -4.11 31.00
C ILE A 37 18.58 -4.52 31.02
N PRO A 38 18.91 -5.82 30.94
CA PRO A 38 20.30 -6.28 30.80
C PRO A 38 21.01 -5.67 29.59
N ASP A 39 22.33 -5.59 29.63
CA ASP A 39 23.14 -4.94 28.59
C ASP A 39 22.85 -5.44 27.17
N ASP A 40 22.60 -6.74 27.01
CA ASP A 40 22.28 -7.40 25.74
C ASP A 40 20.77 -7.47 25.46
N GLY A 41 19.91 -7.17 26.44
CA GLY A 41 18.46 -7.33 26.35
C GLY A 41 17.84 -6.54 25.20
N LYS A 42 18.31 -5.29 24.97
CA LYS A 42 17.87 -4.47 23.83
C LYS A 42 18.28 -5.10 22.50
N ARG A 43 19.53 -5.57 22.41
CA ARG A 43 20.08 -6.18 21.18
C ARG A 43 19.35 -7.47 20.84
N GLN A 44 19.12 -8.31 21.84
CA GLN A 44 18.42 -9.57 21.70
C GLN A 44 16.96 -9.34 21.25
N TRP A 45 16.24 -8.41 21.89
CA TRP A 45 14.87 -8.06 21.49
C TRP A 45 14.77 -7.61 20.03
N VAL A 46 15.66 -6.70 19.59
CA VAL A 46 15.68 -6.25 18.19
C VAL A 46 16.00 -7.41 17.25
N SER A 47 16.99 -8.23 17.59
CA SER A 47 17.39 -9.39 16.76
C SER A 47 16.29 -10.44 16.64
N ASP A 48 15.56 -10.73 17.73
CA ASP A 48 14.48 -11.72 17.73
C ASP A 48 13.28 -11.26 16.89
N ASN A 49 13.11 -9.94 16.77
CA ASN A 49 12.04 -9.31 16.01
C ASN A 49 12.41 -8.98 14.56
N ALA A 50 13.69 -9.10 14.19
CA ALA A 50 14.19 -8.91 12.84
C ALA A 50 13.87 -10.09 11.91
N LYS A 51 12.59 -10.22 11.56
CA LYS A 51 12.11 -11.24 10.63
C LYS A 51 11.13 -10.63 9.65
N ARG A 52 10.76 -11.41 8.63
CA ARG A 52 9.68 -11.04 7.71
C ARG A 52 8.36 -10.91 8.48
N THR A 53 7.59 -9.86 8.20
CA THR A 53 6.33 -9.57 8.90
C THR A 53 5.23 -9.12 7.95
N GLY A 54 3.99 -9.36 8.36
CA GLY A 54 2.79 -9.05 7.60
C GLY A 54 2.23 -10.27 6.87
N GLN A 55 0.90 -10.35 6.82
CA GLN A 55 0.19 -11.42 6.11
C GLN A 55 -0.06 -10.99 4.67
N GLN A 56 0.43 -11.77 3.70
CA GLN A 56 0.37 -11.46 2.27
C GLN A 56 -1.05 -11.06 1.81
N GLU A 57 -2.05 -11.88 2.12
CA GLU A 57 -3.43 -11.67 1.69
C GLU A 57 -4.03 -10.39 2.30
N MET A 58 -3.78 -10.12 3.58
CA MET A 58 -4.27 -8.92 4.26
C MET A 58 -3.66 -7.64 3.68
N LEU A 59 -2.36 -7.66 3.37
CA LEU A 59 -1.66 -6.54 2.75
C LEU A 59 -2.16 -6.28 1.34
N GLN A 60 -2.35 -7.34 0.54
CA GLN A 60 -2.93 -7.23 -0.79
C GLN A 60 -4.36 -6.67 -0.75
N MET A 61 -5.22 -7.18 0.14
CA MET A 61 -6.57 -6.66 0.32
C MET A 61 -6.57 -5.20 0.76
N ALA A 62 -5.70 -4.80 1.69
CA ALA A 62 -5.58 -3.42 2.14
C ALA A 62 -5.13 -2.50 1.00
N ALA A 63 -4.10 -2.90 0.24
CA ALA A 63 -3.61 -2.15 -0.91
C ALA A 63 -4.68 -1.99 -2.00
N LEU A 64 -5.41 -3.04 -2.34
CA LEU A 64 -6.50 -3.00 -3.33
C LEU A 64 -7.63 -2.08 -2.86
N ARG A 65 -8.05 -2.17 -1.59
CA ARG A 65 -9.10 -1.29 -1.03
C ARG A 65 -8.65 0.17 -1.04
N GLN A 66 -7.41 0.45 -0.65
CA GLN A 66 -6.88 1.80 -0.62
C GLN A 66 -6.75 2.39 -2.02
N LEU A 67 -6.20 1.64 -2.98
CA LEU A 67 -6.08 2.11 -4.36
C LEU A 67 -7.46 2.30 -5.01
N ASN A 68 -8.44 1.43 -4.74
CA ASN A 68 -9.84 1.66 -5.14
C ASN A 68 -10.40 2.97 -4.60
N LEU A 69 -10.18 3.27 -3.32
CA LEU A 69 -10.61 4.53 -2.72
C LEU A 69 -9.92 5.73 -3.37
N ILE A 70 -8.61 5.64 -3.60
CA ILE A 70 -7.83 6.70 -4.27
C ILE A 70 -8.40 6.95 -5.67
N THR A 71 -8.63 5.90 -6.46
CA THR A 71 -9.19 5.99 -7.82
C THR A 71 -10.61 6.58 -7.79
N ALA A 72 -11.46 6.17 -6.85
CA ALA A 72 -12.82 6.71 -6.70
C ALA A 72 -12.83 8.21 -6.36
N LEU A 73 -11.74 8.73 -5.77
CA LEU A 73 -11.55 10.15 -5.47
C LEU A 73 -10.82 10.91 -6.59
N ASN A 74 -10.75 10.34 -7.80
CA ASN A 74 -9.97 10.87 -8.94
C ASN A 74 -8.50 11.14 -8.58
N GLY A 75 -7.97 10.35 -7.64
CA GLY A 75 -6.59 10.42 -7.19
C GLY A 75 -5.65 9.53 -8.01
N ARG A 76 -4.37 9.58 -7.63
CA ARG A 76 -3.31 8.77 -8.20
C ARG A 76 -2.65 7.95 -7.09
N GLY A 77 -2.54 6.65 -7.31
CA GLY A 77 -1.75 5.74 -6.50
C GLY A 77 -0.59 5.17 -7.30
N SER A 78 0.57 5.00 -6.67
CA SER A 78 1.73 4.33 -7.27
C SER A 78 2.54 3.61 -6.21
N VAL A 79 3.15 2.50 -6.60
CA VAL A 79 4.03 1.71 -5.74
C VAL A 79 5.44 2.27 -5.83
N PHE A 80 6.06 2.47 -4.69
CA PHE A 80 7.48 2.83 -4.58
C PHE A 80 8.20 1.74 -3.80
N LYS A 81 9.40 1.40 -4.24
CA LYS A 81 10.30 0.47 -3.54
C LYS A 81 11.40 1.26 -2.84
N THR A 82 11.77 0.83 -1.65
CA THR A 82 12.91 1.41 -0.92
C THR A 82 14.22 1.06 -1.62
N ASP A 83 15.13 2.02 -1.74
CA ASP A 83 16.48 1.79 -2.28
C ASP A 83 17.42 1.17 -1.25
N TRP A 84 17.20 1.49 0.03
CA TRP A 84 17.95 0.95 1.16
C TRP A 84 17.03 0.85 2.40
N HIS A 85 17.59 1.02 3.61
CA HIS A 85 16.86 0.92 4.86
C HIS A 85 15.83 2.03 5.00
N PHE A 86 14.62 1.66 5.41
CA PHE A 86 13.54 2.57 5.77
C PHE A 86 13.26 2.46 7.28
N ALA A 87 13.32 3.61 7.96
CA ALA A 87 13.04 3.71 9.38
C ALA A 87 11.93 4.73 9.61
N THR A 88 10.87 4.33 10.32
CA THR A 88 9.69 5.15 10.57
C THR A 88 9.34 5.14 12.05
N GLY A 89 9.02 6.30 12.63
CA GLY A 89 8.64 6.37 14.05
C GLY A 89 9.75 6.02 15.04
N LEU A 90 11.04 6.27 14.71
CA LEU A 90 12.14 6.05 15.66
C LEU A 90 11.97 6.85 16.96
N GLY A 91 11.31 8.01 16.91
CA GLY A 91 10.98 8.81 18.08
C GLY A 91 9.82 8.29 18.94
N LEU A 92 9.19 7.18 18.58
CA LEU A 92 8.15 6.57 19.40
C LEU A 92 8.78 5.93 20.66
N PRO A 93 8.17 6.12 21.85
CA PRO A 93 8.72 5.60 23.08
C PRO A 93 8.73 4.07 23.07
N HIS A 94 9.88 3.48 23.38
CA HIS A 94 10.07 2.04 23.44
C HIS A 94 11.20 1.68 24.42
N PRO A 95 11.17 0.51 25.10
CA PRO A 95 12.24 0.09 26.01
C PRO A 95 13.64 -0.03 25.37
N VAL A 96 13.71 -0.23 24.04
CA VAL A 96 14.97 -0.18 23.27
C VAL A 96 15.36 1.22 22.80
N GLU A 97 14.77 2.26 23.38
CA GLU A 97 14.94 3.69 23.08
C GLU A 97 14.38 4.15 21.73
N ASN A 98 14.44 3.30 20.71
CA ASN A 98 13.90 3.59 19.38
C ASN A 98 12.67 2.73 19.08
N GLY A 99 11.55 3.39 18.83
CA GLY A 99 10.33 2.75 18.38
C GLY A 99 10.32 2.47 16.87
N LEU A 100 9.20 1.93 16.41
CA LEU A 100 8.89 1.76 14.99
C LEU A 100 7.41 2.04 14.80
N ALA A 101 7.03 2.78 13.75
CA ALA A 101 5.62 3.05 13.48
C ALA A 101 4.95 1.82 12.85
N TRP A 102 4.09 1.16 13.59
CA TRP A 102 3.38 -0.05 13.16
C TRP A 102 1.95 0.25 12.72
N HIS A 103 1.53 -0.32 11.59
CA HIS A 103 0.13 -0.30 11.21
C HIS A 103 -0.66 -1.25 12.13
N HIS A 104 -1.58 -0.67 12.91
CA HIS A 104 -2.24 -1.32 14.04
C HIS A 104 -2.87 -2.68 13.71
N THR A 105 -3.50 -2.82 12.54
CA THR A 105 -4.19 -4.06 12.15
C THR A 105 -3.37 -4.96 11.22
N LEU A 106 -2.37 -4.41 10.53
CA LEU A 106 -1.59 -5.16 9.53
C LEU A 106 -0.28 -5.71 10.12
N GLY A 107 0.16 -5.20 11.27
CA GLY A 107 1.37 -5.68 11.94
C GLY A 107 2.65 -5.45 11.14
N VAL A 108 2.65 -4.43 10.28
CA VAL A 108 3.79 -4.03 9.43
C VAL A 108 4.14 -2.57 9.66
N PRO A 109 5.42 -2.18 9.51
CA PRO A 109 5.79 -0.77 9.48
C PRO A 109 5.18 -0.05 8.29
N TYR A 110 4.81 1.21 8.48
CA TYR A 110 4.19 2.04 7.44
C TYR A 110 4.61 3.51 7.59
N LEU A 111 4.31 4.31 6.57
CA LEU A 111 4.45 5.77 6.66
C LEU A 111 3.07 6.40 6.77
N ALA A 112 2.81 7.13 7.84
CA ALA A 112 1.55 7.85 8.00
C ALA A 112 1.40 8.92 6.90
N GLY A 113 0.16 9.20 6.49
CA GLY A 113 -0.18 10.19 5.47
C GLY A 113 0.23 11.60 5.86
N SER A 114 0.33 11.88 7.17
CA SER A 114 0.95 13.11 7.68
C SER A 114 2.45 13.18 7.38
N GLY A 115 3.16 12.06 7.45
CA GLY A 115 4.56 11.93 7.05
C GLY A 115 4.73 12.11 5.54
N VAL A 116 3.84 11.52 4.73
CA VAL A 116 3.81 11.74 3.27
C VAL A 116 3.58 13.23 2.98
N LYS A 117 2.55 13.83 3.57
CA LYS A 117 2.22 15.26 3.41
C LYS A 117 3.40 16.16 3.78
N GLY A 118 4.03 15.90 4.93
CA GLY A 118 5.18 16.66 5.42
C GLY A 118 6.39 16.55 4.50
N LEU A 119 6.65 15.35 3.97
CA LEU A 119 7.72 15.11 3.00
C LEU A 119 7.51 15.94 1.72
N VAL A 120 6.32 15.85 1.12
CA VAL A 120 6.02 16.61 -0.11
C VAL A 120 6.04 18.11 0.17
N LYS A 121 5.53 18.56 1.33
CA LYS A 121 5.59 19.97 1.72
C LYS A 121 7.02 20.46 1.82
N ALA A 122 7.90 19.74 2.51
CA ALA A 122 9.30 20.11 2.65
C ALA A 122 10.00 20.22 1.28
N TRP A 123 9.70 19.28 0.37
CA TRP A 123 10.18 19.36 -1.01
C TRP A 123 9.74 20.65 -1.69
N VAL A 124 8.44 20.93 -1.68
CA VAL A 124 7.86 22.10 -2.37
C VAL A 124 8.35 23.42 -1.78
N GLU A 125 8.51 23.48 -0.47
CA GLU A 125 8.92 24.70 0.23
C GLU A 125 10.36 25.11 -0.10
N VAL A 126 11.27 24.14 -0.22
CA VAL A 126 12.71 24.42 -0.36
C VAL A 126 13.25 24.18 -1.77
N TRP A 127 12.78 23.16 -2.48
CA TRP A 127 13.43 22.62 -3.69
C TRP A 127 12.55 22.59 -4.95
N ASP A 128 11.27 23.01 -4.92
CA ASP A 128 10.44 23.04 -6.13
C ASP A 128 10.86 24.18 -7.08
N GLU A 129 11.82 23.87 -7.94
CA GLU A 129 12.36 24.76 -8.98
C GLU A 129 11.36 25.09 -10.09
N SER A 130 10.19 24.43 -10.12
CA SER A 130 9.14 24.78 -11.09
C SER A 130 8.54 26.16 -10.85
N GLN A 131 8.80 26.75 -9.68
CA GLN A 131 8.42 28.11 -9.31
C GLN A 131 9.68 28.93 -9.02
N SER A 132 9.92 29.98 -9.80
CA SER A 132 11.11 30.83 -9.67
C SER A 132 10.97 31.93 -8.62
N ASP A 133 9.76 32.20 -8.11
CA ASP A 133 9.50 33.23 -7.12
C ASP A 133 8.92 32.67 -5.81
N ASP A 134 9.26 33.33 -4.70
CA ASP A 134 8.88 32.87 -3.36
C ASP A 134 7.38 33.04 -3.08
N GLU A 135 6.70 34.00 -3.71
CA GLU A 135 5.28 34.25 -3.50
C GLU A 135 4.42 33.14 -4.13
N THR A 136 4.73 32.72 -5.35
CA THR A 136 4.03 31.62 -6.02
C THR A 136 4.28 30.28 -5.36
N ARG A 137 5.51 30.04 -4.89
CA ARG A 137 5.85 28.85 -4.10
C ARG A 137 5.08 28.81 -2.78
N LYS A 138 5.04 29.93 -2.06
CA LYS A 138 4.25 30.04 -0.82
C LYS A 138 2.76 29.81 -1.09
N LYS A 139 2.21 30.43 -2.13
CA LYS A 139 0.81 30.22 -2.55
C LYS A 139 0.52 28.75 -2.90
N ARG A 140 1.44 28.09 -3.61
CA ARG A 140 1.36 26.65 -3.90
C ARG A 140 1.33 25.83 -2.61
N CYS A 141 2.20 26.13 -1.65
CA CYS A 141 2.20 25.48 -0.34
C CYS A 141 0.87 25.66 0.40
N ASP A 142 0.37 26.89 0.47
CA ASP A 142 -0.90 27.22 1.14
C ASP A 142 -2.09 26.49 0.48
N ASP A 143 -2.13 26.45 -0.86
CA ASP A 143 -3.19 25.76 -1.59
C ASP A 143 -3.10 24.24 -1.48
N TRP A 144 -1.90 23.65 -1.61
CA TRP A 144 -1.73 22.21 -1.60
C TRP A 144 -1.90 21.61 -0.21
N PHE A 145 -1.31 22.25 0.81
CA PHE A 145 -1.22 21.69 2.16
C PHE A 145 -2.16 22.37 3.16
N GLY A 146 -2.65 23.56 2.85
CA GLY A 146 -3.52 24.35 3.72
C GLY A 146 -2.75 25.27 4.66
N THR A 147 -3.50 26.18 5.28
CA THR A 147 -3.08 27.11 6.33
C THR A 147 -3.84 26.82 7.63
N THR A 148 -3.67 27.65 8.64
CA THR A 148 -4.45 27.63 9.89
C THR A 148 -5.94 27.92 9.67
N GLU A 149 -6.28 28.67 8.62
CA GLU A 149 -7.64 29.13 8.29
C GLU A 149 -8.30 28.30 7.18
N LYS A 150 -7.49 27.61 6.34
CA LYS A 150 -7.97 26.92 5.15
C LYS A 150 -7.35 25.53 5.05
N ALA A 151 -8.19 24.50 4.98
CA ALA A 151 -7.70 23.15 4.69
C ALA A 151 -7.17 23.04 3.25
N GLY A 152 -6.09 22.27 3.07
CA GLY A 152 -5.41 22.06 1.79
C GLY A 152 -6.25 21.33 0.74
N ASN A 153 -5.83 21.43 -0.52
CA ASN A 153 -6.56 20.90 -1.66
C ASN A 153 -6.32 19.42 -1.93
N PHE A 154 -5.37 18.78 -1.25
CA PHE A 154 -5.03 17.36 -1.47
C PHE A 154 -5.14 16.53 -0.20
N ILE A 155 -5.60 15.29 -0.38
CA ILE A 155 -5.67 14.24 0.61
C ILE A 155 -4.44 13.35 0.41
N PHE A 156 -3.61 13.21 1.45
CA PHE A 156 -2.42 12.36 1.47
C PHE A 156 -2.74 11.12 2.29
N PHE A 157 -2.70 9.95 1.65
CA PHE A 157 -2.99 8.69 2.30
C PHE A 157 -1.74 8.11 2.98
N ASP A 158 -1.96 7.23 3.95
CA ASP A 158 -0.89 6.40 4.53
C ASP A 158 -0.19 5.59 3.43
N ALA A 159 1.15 5.53 3.44
CA ALA A 159 1.88 4.63 2.55
C ALA A 159 1.95 3.24 3.18
N LEU A 160 1.19 2.30 2.60
CA LEU A 160 1.04 0.94 3.14
C LEU A 160 1.90 -0.07 2.37
N PRO A 161 2.56 -1.03 3.04
CA PRO A 161 3.23 -2.13 2.37
C PRO A 161 2.24 -2.99 1.58
N ILE A 162 2.60 -3.36 0.34
CA ILE A 162 1.77 -4.21 -0.52
C ILE A 162 2.13 -5.70 -0.43
N GLU A 163 3.22 -6.01 0.27
CA GLU A 163 3.77 -7.34 0.49
C GLU A 163 4.48 -7.38 1.86
N PRO A 164 4.67 -8.57 2.47
CA PRO A 164 5.35 -8.73 3.74
C PRO A 164 6.76 -8.15 3.70
N VAL A 165 7.11 -7.32 4.68
CA VAL A 165 8.38 -6.60 4.71
C VAL A 165 9.43 -7.35 5.51
N LEU A 166 10.70 -7.21 5.14
CA LEU A 166 11.82 -7.76 5.89
C LEU A 166 12.34 -6.74 6.90
N LEU A 167 12.32 -7.11 8.17
CA LEU A 167 12.92 -6.33 9.26
C LEU A 167 14.33 -6.82 9.53
N THR A 168 15.26 -5.90 9.76
CA THR A 168 16.66 -6.19 10.10
C THR A 168 17.08 -5.36 11.32
N PRO A 169 17.97 -5.85 12.19
CA PRO A 169 18.60 -4.98 13.17
C PRO A 169 19.51 -3.99 12.44
N ASP A 170 19.57 -2.78 12.97
CA ASP A 170 20.61 -1.79 12.67
C ASP A 170 21.10 -1.17 13.98
N VAL A 171 22.20 -0.43 13.95
CA VAL A 171 22.84 0.13 15.15
C VAL A 171 23.28 1.56 14.91
N MET A 172 23.02 2.42 15.90
CA MET A 172 23.63 3.73 15.97
C MET A 172 24.64 3.76 17.10
N THR A 173 25.81 4.33 16.86
CA THR A 173 26.89 4.41 17.84
C THR A 173 27.25 5.87 18.09
N PRO A 174 26.40 6.66 18.76
CA PRO A 174 26.77 8.02 19.17
C PRO A 174 27.99 7.96 20.08
N HIS A 175 29.01 8.76 19.73
CA HIS A 175 30.22 8.92 20.54
C HIS A 175 30.05 10.06 21.56
N MET A 176 29.30 11.12 21.24
CA MET A 176 29.23 12.34 22.05
C MET A 176 27.83 12.60 22.63
N ALA A 177 27.11 11.55 23.06
CA ALA A 177 25.72 11.66 23.51
C ALA A 177 25.54 12.67 24.67
N LYS A 178 26.42 12.62 25.69
CA LYS A 178 26.40 13.53 26.84
C LYS A 178 26.64 14.99 26.45
N TRP A 179 27.47 15.25 25.44
CA TRP A 179 27.68 16.60 24.90
C TRP A 179 26.41 17.13 24.24
N TYR A 180 25.76 16.34 23.37
CA TYR A 180 24.54 16.79 22.70
C TYR A 180 23.38 17.06 23.68
N GLU A 181 23.28 16.28 24.77
CA GLU A 181 22.23 16.45 25.77
C GLU A 181 22.55 17.54 26.81
N GLN A 182 23.80 17.64 27.25
CA GLN A 182 24.18 18.39 28.46
C GLN A 182 25.32 19.40 28.23
N GLY A 183 25.83 19.53 27.00
CA GLY A 183 26.96 20.40 26.66
C GLY A 183 26.71 21.88 26.95
N GLY A 184 25.47 22.34 26.78
CA GLY A 184 25.06 23.71 27.12
C GLY A 184 24.95 23.98 28.63
N LYS A 185 25.12 22.96 29.48
CA LYS A 185 25.05 23.07 30.95
C LYS A 185 26.43 22.92 31.61
N ILE A 186 27.51 22.89 30.84
CA ILE A 186 28.87 22.77 31.36
C ILE A 186 29.21 24.06 32.10
N SER A 187 29.50 23.93 33.39
CA SER A 187 29.90 25.04 34.25
C SER A 187 31.42 25.16 34.35
N ASP A 188 32.10 24.02 34.35
CA ASP A 188 33.56 23.90 34.40
C ASP A 188 33.99 22.67 33.60
N TRP A 189 34.56 22.90 32.41
CA TRP A 189 34.93 21.82 31.49
C TRP A 189 36.00 20.88 32.06
N GLN A 190 36.82 21.33 33.01
CA GLN A 190 37.84 20.51 33.65
C GLN A 190 37.25 19.52 34.66
N LYS A 191 36.09 19.85 35.25
CA LYS A 191 35.38 19.00 36.22
C LYS A 191 34.29 18.15 35.57
N GLU A 192 33.95 18.43 34.32
CA GLU A 192 32.91 17.74 33.56
C GLU A 192 33.45 17.15 32.23
N PRO A 193 34.58 16.41 32.23
CA PRO A 193 35.23 15.92 31.00
C PRO A 193 34.37 14.92 30.21
N ASP A 194 33.36 14.34 30.85
CA ASP A 194 32.37 13.45 30.24
C ASP A 194 31.35 14.19 29.35
N LYS A 195 31.20 15.50 29.55
CA LYS A 195 30.18 16.31 28.86
C LYS A 195 30.79 17.15 27.75
N VAL A 196 32.11 17.34 27.72
CA VAL A 196 32.80 18.12 26.69
C VAL A 196 32.93 17.31 25.39
N PRO A 197 32.97 17.96 24.21
CA PRO A 197 33.19 17.27 22.96
C PRO A 197 34.65 16.79 22.91
N ALA A 198 34.85 15.48 22.83
CA ALA A 198 36.16 14.87 22.93
C ALA A 198 36.26 13.48 22.29
N ASP A 199 37.44 13.12 21.79
CA ASP A 199 37.64 11.90 21.02
C ASP A 199 37.75 10.61 21.87
N TRP A 200 37.86 10.74 23.20
CA TRP A 200 38.02 9.59 24.11
C TRP A 200 36.69 8.99 24.59
N HIS A 201 35.54 9.53 24.17
CA HIS A 201 34.24 8.98 24.57
C HIS A 201 33.99 7.62 23.91
N ALA A 202 33.66 6.62 24.74
CA ALA A 202 33.30 5.30 24.25
C ALA A 202 32.00 5.35 23.43
N PRO A 203 31.93 4.64 22.28
CA PRO A 203 30.68 4.51 21.53
C PRO A 203 29.63 3.81 22.38
N VAL A 204 28.39 4.30 22.33
CA VAL A 204 27.23 3.64 22.97
C VAL A 204 26.36 3.02 21.88
N PRO A 205 26.45 1.71 21.61
CA PRO A 205 25.64 1.07 20.57
C PRO A 205 24.17 1.01 20.99
N VAL A 206 23.31 1.66 20.22
CA VAL A 206 21.85 1.61 20.40
C VAL A 206 21.25 0.83 19.23
N PRO A 207 20.81 -0.42 19.46
CA PRO A 207 20.19 -1.24 18.41
C PRO A 207 18.77 -0.74 18.13
N PHE A 208 18.35 -0.77 16.87
CA PHE A 208 17.00 -0.42 16.46
C PHE A 208 16.56 -1.26 15.26
N LEU A 209 15.25 -1.33 15.05
CA LEU A 209 14.67 -2.13 13.98
C LEU A 209 14.43 -1.26 12.75
N VAL A 210 14.80 -1.77 11.57
CA VAL A 210 14.61 -1.07 10.30
C VAL A 210 14.00 -2.01 9.27
N VAL A 211 13.36 -1.42 8.27
CA VAL A 211 12.83 -2.14 7.12
C VAL A 211 13.92 -2.17 6.06
N LYS A 212 14.40 -3.36 5.66
CA LYS A 212 15.50 -3.47 4.69
C LYS A 212 15.05 -3.22 3.25
N GLU A 213 13.91 -3.78 2.89
CA GLU A 213 13.30 -3.71 1.57
C GLU A 213 11.79 -3.71 1.73
N ALA A 214 11.13 -2.65 1.25
CA ALA A 214 9.67 -2.57 1.21
C ALA A 214 9.18 -2.01 -0.11
N LYS A 215 7.98 -2.46 -0.48
CA LYS A 215 7.18 -1.88 -1.56
C LYS A 215 5.94 -1.28 -0.95
N LEU A 216 5.81 0.03 -1.05
CA LEU A 216 4.80 0.84 -0.38
C LEU A 216 3.88 1.47 -1.44
N LEU A 217 2.57 1.35 -1.26
CA LEU A 217 1.58 2.05 -2.06
C LEU A 217 1.44 3.48 -1.51
N PHE A 218 1.85 4.47 -2.30
CA PHE A 218 1.60 5.88 -2.01
C PHE A 218 0.37 6.35 -2.78
N GLY A 219 -0.43 7.21 -2.15
CA GLY A 219 -1.67 7.72 -2.72
C GLY A 219 -1.90 9.18 -2.41
N ILE A 220 -2.32 9.94 -3.42
CA ILE A 220 -2.75 11.33 -3.28
C ILE A 220 -4.05 11.51 -4.07
N ALA A 221 -5.05 12.16 -3.49
CA ALA A 221 -6.28 12.52 -4.19
C ALA A 221 -6.60 14.01 -4.05
N PRO A 222 -7.18 14.64 -5.08
CA PRO A 222 -7.73 15.98 -4.95
C PRO A 222 -8.93 15.94 -3.99
N ARG A 223 -9.05 16.93 -3.10
CA ARG A 223 -10.21 17.08 -2.22
C ARG A 223 -11.44 17.54 -3.00
N THR A 224 -11.23 18.27 -4.09
CA THR A 224 -12.29 18.80 -4.97
C THR A 224 -11.87 18.72 -6.43
N GLU A 225 -12.82 18.62 -7.35
CA GLU A 225 -12.55 18.56 -8.79
C GLU A 225 -11.72 19.75 -9.30
N LYS A 226 -11.87 20.93 -8.68
CA LYS A 226 -11.12 22.15 -9.02
C LYS A 226 -9.60 22.03 -8.88
N SER A 227 -9.13 21.03 -8.14
CA SER A 227 -7.69 20.79 -7.88
C SER A 227 -7.15 19.57 -8.62
N ALA A 228 -7.98 18.87 -9.39
CA ALA A 228 -7.59 17.63 -10.07
C ALA A 228 -6.50 17.87 -11.13
N ASP A 229 -6.50 19.04 -11.77
CA ASP A 229 -5.50 19.46 -12.76
C ASP A 229 -4.08 19.59 -12.18
N GLN A 230 -3.96 19.92 -10.89
CA GLN A 230 -2.66 20.04 -10.20
C GLN A 230 -2.15 18.70 -9.66
N LEU A 231 -2.99 17.64 -9.61
CA LEU A 231 -2.61 16.33 -9.08
C LEU A 231 -1.31 15.77 -9.70
N PRO A 232 -1.07 15.84 -11.03
CA PRO A 232 0.18 15.38 -11.62
C PRO A 232 1.41 16.07 -11.04
N LYS A 233 1.33 17.37 -10.74
CA LYS A 233 2.44 18.15 -10.18
C LYS A 233 2.69 17.80 -8.72
N VAL A 234 1.64 17.59 -7.92
CA VAL A 234 1.79 17.14 -6.52
C VAL A 234 2.43 15.76 -6.47
N PHE A 235 2.01 14.87 -7.38
CA PHE A 235 2.56 13.53 -7.45
C PHE A 235 4.02 13.52 -7.94
N GLU A 236 4.37 14.44 -8.84
CA GLU A 236 5.76 14.64 -9.25
C GLU A 236 6.63 15.15 -8.08
N ALA A 237 6.13 16.11 -7.29
CA ALA A 237 6.80 16.54 -6.08
C ALA A 237 7.00 15.39 -5.07
N LEU A 238 6.03 14.47 -4.94
CA LEU A 238 6.19 13.26 -4.13
C LEU A 238 7.34 12.38 -4.65
N LYS A 239 7.41 12.13 -5.96
CA LYS A 239 8.48 11.32 -6.56
C LYS A 239 9.85 11.91 -6.26
N GLN A 240 10.00 13.21 -6.50
CA GLN A 240 11.26 13.91 -6.27
C GLN A 240 11.63 13.94 -4.78
N ALA A 241 10.66 14.17 -3.90
CA ALA A 241 10.89 14.13 -2.45
C ALA A 241 11.36 12.74 -1.98
N LEU A 242 10.77 11.67 -2.50
CA LEU A 242 11.17 10.29 -2.16
C LEU A 242 12.56 9.93 -2.66
N ASP A 243 12.95 10.40 -3.84
CA ASP A 243 14.26 10.15 -4.44
C ASP A 243 15.38 10.93 -3.72
N TRP A 244 15.18 12.24 -3.51
CA TRP A 244 16.22 13.14 -3.01
C TRP A 244 16.27 13.25 -1.49
N LEU A 245 15.12 13.43 -0.84
CA LEU A 245 15.05 13.61 0.61
C LEU A 245 14.96 12.26 1.33
N GLY A 246 14.14 11.35 0.82
CA GLY A 246 13.77 10.11 1.51
C GLY A 246 12.73 10.34 2.61
N ALA A 247 12.04 9.27 2.98
CA ALA A 247 10.94 9.29 3.95
C ALA A 247 11.33 8.67 5.29
N GLY A 248 10.78 9.21 6.38
CA GLY A 248 10.97 8.68 7.73
C GLY A 248 12.15 9.33 8.45
N ALA A 249 12.92 8.53 9.18
CA ALA A 249 14.03 8.99 10.01
C ALA A 249 15.39 8.68 9.37
N LYS A 250 16.43 9.41 9.80
CA LYS A 250 17.83 9.23 9.35
C LYS A 250 18.04 9.43 7.84
N THR A 251 17.21 10.26 7.23
CA THR A 251 17.27 10.59 5.79
C THR A 251 18.61 11.21 5.36
N ALA A 252 19.23 12.02 6.23
CA ALA A 252 20.54 12.64 5.97
C ALA A 252 21.68 11.63 5.75
N VAL A 253 21.54 10.40 6.24
CA VAL A 253 22.50 9.31 6.03
C VAL A 253 21.99 8.27 5.01
N GLY A 254 20.98 8.62 4.22
CA GLY A 254 20.50 7.83 3.07
C GLY A 254 19.29 6.93 3.33
N TYR A 255 18.70 6.96 4.53
CA TYR A 255 17.53 6.13 4.83
C TYR A 255 16.27 6.64 4.11
N GLY A 256 15.39 5.70 3.77
CA GLY A 256 14.03 6.01 3.33
C GLY A 256 13.91 6.55 1.92
N ARG A 257 15.00 6.56 1.13
CA ARG A 257 14.92 6.85 -0.31
C ARG A 257 14.13 5.77 -1.03
N MET A 258 13.30 6.18 -1.98
CA MET A 258 12.44 5.26 -2.71
C MET A 258 12.29 5.68 -4.17
N VAL A 259 12.26 4.67 -5.04
CA VAL A 259 12.00 4.84 -6.47
C VAL A 259 10.68 4.19 -6.86
N GLU A 260 10.02 4.75 -7.88
CA GLU A 260 8.76 4.21 -8.38
C GLU A 260 8.98 2.80 -8.95
N ASP A 261 8.02 1.90 -8.72
CA ASP A 261 7.94 0.56 -9.29
C ASP A 261 6.71 0.48 -10.21
N PRO A 262 6.87 0.84 -11.51
CA PRO A 262 5.76 0.83 -12.46
C PRO A 262 5.16 -0.57 -12.67
N SER A 263 5.98 -1.62 -12.54
CA SER A 263 5.54 -3.01 -12.72
C SER A 263 4.54 -3.40 -11.62
N LYS A 264 4.87 -3.13 -10.36
CA LYS A 264 3.97 -3.41 -9.23
C LYS A 264 2.73 -2.52 -9.23
N THR A 265 2.85 -1.28 -9.70
CA THR A 265 1.72 -0.37 -9.88
C THR A 265 0.74 -0.89 -10.95
N ALA A 266 1.25 -1.34 -12.09
CA ALA A 266 0.45 -1.93 -13.16
C ALA A 266 -0.25 -3.20 -12.69
N HIS A 267 0.46 -4.08 -11.98
CA HIS A 267 -0.10 -5.29 -11.40
C HIS A 267 -1.28 -4.99 -10.44
N LEU A 268 -1.14 -4.03 -9.51
CA LEU A 268 -2.25 -3.67 -8.61
C LEU A 268 -3.45 -3.10 -9.36
N THR A 269 -3.22 -2.28 -10.39
CA THR A 269 -4.29 -1.72 -11.23
C THR A 269 -5.04 -2.81 -12.00
N GLU A 270 -4.31 -3.81 -12.49
CA GLU A 270 -4.90 -4.97 -13.16
C GLU A 270 -5.75 -5.80 -12.20
N GLU A 271 -5.24 -6.07 -10.99
CA GLU A 271 -5.96 -6.81 -9.95
C GLU A 271 -7.25 -6.09 -9.53
N ILE A 272 -7.23 -4.76 -9.40
CA ILE A 272 -8.45 -3.96 -9.18
C ILE A 272 -9.46 -4.16 -10.29
N SER A 273 -9.01 -4.10 -11.55
CA SER A 273 -9.89 -4.25 -12.71
C SER A 273 -10.54 -5.64 -12.73
N LYS A 274 -9.78 -6.69 -12.37
CA LYS A 274 -10.30 -8.06 -12.21
C LYS A 274 -11.31 -8.16 -11.07
N VAL A 275 -11.04 -7.56 -9.92
CA VAL A 275 -11.95 -7.56 -8.76
C VAL A 275 -13.25 -6.82 -9.09
N ALA A 276 -13.16 -5.65 -9.73
CA ALA A 276 -14.31 -4.90 -10.18
C ALA A 276 -15.14 -5.68 -11.21
N ALA A 277 -14.50 -6.31 -12.20
CA ALA A 277 -15.19 -7.15 -13.17
C ALA A 277 -15.91 -8.34 -12.51
N LYS A 278 -15.26 -9.04 -11.57
CA LYS A 278 -15.88 -10.12 -10.78
C LYS A 278 -17.05 -9.62 -9.94
N ALA A 279 -16.92 -8.45 -9.30
CA ALA A 279 -18.00 -7.85 -8.51
C ALA A 279 -19.22 -7.50 -9.40
N GLU A 280 -19.01 -6.94 -10.58
CA GLU A 280 -20.09 -6.68 -11.54
C GLU A 280 -20.75 -7.96 -12.03
N ILE A 281 -19.98 -9.02 -12.29
CA ILE A 281 -20.52 -10.34 -12.65
C ILE A 281 -21.37 -10.91 -11.52
N SER A 282 -20.93 -10.79 -10.26
CA SER A 282 -21.66 -11.32 -9.10
C SER A 282 -23.02 -10.65 -8.84
N LYS A 283 -23.25 -9.45 -9.37
CA LYS A 283 -24.54 -8.73 -9.30
C LYS A 283 -25.54 -9.21 -10.35
N LEU A 284 -25.08 -9.88 -11.40
CA LEU A 284 -25.92 -10.39 -12.49
C LEU A 284 -26.60 -11.71 -12.09
N SER A 285 -27.80 -11.94 -12.61
CA SER A 285 -28.46 -13.26 -12.48
C SER A 285 -27.64 -14.35 -13.20
N PRO A 286 -27.82 -15.64 -12.86
CA PRO A 286 -27.12 -16.74 -13.55
C PRO A 286 -27.28 -16.68 -15.09
N GLU A 287 -28.46 -16.32 -15.58
CA GLU A 287 -28.77 -16.21 -17.02
C GLU A 287 -27.98 -15.06 -17.67
N GLN A 288 -27.91 -13.91 -16.98
CA GLN A 288 -27.15 -12.75 -17.43
C GLN A 288 -25.64 -13.00 -17.41
N GLN A 289 -25.15 -13.80 -16.45
CA GLN A 289 -23.75 -14.24 -16.42
C GLN A 289 -23.42 -15.12 -17.64
N GLU A 290 -24.31 -16.06 -18.00
CA GLU A 290 -24.15 -16.90 -19.20
C GLU A 290 -24.20 -16.07 -20.50
N LEU A 291 -25.10 -15.08 -20.59
CA LEU A 291 -25.14 -14.15 -21.72
C LEU A 291 -23.84 -13.37 -21.87
N ARG A 292 -23.34 -12.81 -20.77
CA ARG A 292 -22.09 -12.05 -20.76
C ARG A 292 -20.90 -12.92 -21.16
N ALA A 293 -20.80 -14.13 -20.61
CA ALA A 293 -19.74 -15.08 -20.96
C ALA A 293 -19.77 -15.45 -22.45
N LEU A 294 -20.97 -15.68 -23.01
CA LEU A 294 -21.15 -15.96 -24.43
C LEU A 294 -20.74 -14.75 -25.30
N HIS A 295 -21.12 -13.54 -24.88
CA HIS A 295 -20.80 -12.30 -25.57
C HIS A 295 -19.29 -12.00 -25.57
N GLU A 296 -18.63 -12.12 -24.42
CA GLU A 296 -17.18 -11.92 -24.27
C GLU A 296 -16.40 -12.92 -25.12
N ARG A 297 -16.82 -14.19 -25.16
CA ARG A 297 -16.20 -15.19 -26.04
C ARG A 297 -16.41 -14.85 -27.51
N PHE A 298 -17.61 -14.45 -27.90
CA PHE A 298 -17.89 -14.02 -29.27
C PHE A 298 -17.01 -12.82 -29.69
N ALA A 299 -16.89 -11.81 -28.83
CA ALA A 299 -16.02 -10.66 -29.08
C ALA A 299 -14.52 -11.06 -29.19
N ALA A 300 -14.07 -12.03 -28.39
CA ALA A 300 -12.70 -12.56 -28.48
C ALA A 300 -12.45 -13.29 -29.81
N ASP A 301 -13.39 -14.12 -30.26
CA ASP A 301 -13.31 -14.83 -31.54
C ASP A 301 -13.36 -13.84 -32.72
N GLN A 302 -14.18 -12.78 -32.63
CA GLN A 302 -14.20 -11.69 -33.61
C GLN A 302 -12.86 -10.96 -33.73
N LYS A 303 -12.21 -10.63 -32.60
CA LYS A 303 -10.88 -10.01 -32.58
C LYS A 303 -9.80 -10.90 -33.20
N ARG A 304 -9.93 -12.23 -33.05
CA ARG A 304 -9.01 -13.22 -33.62
C ARG A 304 -9.33 -13.56 -35.08
N GLY A 305 -10.46 -13.11 -35.62
CA GLY A 305 -10.95 -13.48 -36.95
C GLY A 305 -11.36 -14.95 -37.07
N ALA A 306 -11.60 -15.63 -35.94
CA ALA A 306 -11.91 -17.06 -35.91
C ALA A 306 -13.38 -17.29 -36.33
N ARG A 307 -13.62 -18.12 -37.35
CA ARG A 307 -14.96 -18.47 -37.86
C ARG A 307 -15.21 -19.98 -37.86
N GLU A 308 -14.81 -20.65 -36.80
CA GLU A 308 -14.90 -22.10 -36.71
C GLU A 308 -16.34 -22.56 -36.45
N ALA A 309 -16.93 -23.29 -37.40
CA ALA A 309 -18.30 -23.78 -37.32
C ALA A 309 -18.53 -24.92 -36.30
N GLY A 310 -17.46 -25.44 -35.68
CA GLY A 310 -17.49 -26.56 -34.72
C GLY A 310 -16.76 -26.29 -33.40
N GLY A 311 -16.41 -25.04 -33.11
CA GLY A 311 -15.68 -24.67 -31.90
C GLY A 311 -16.54 -24.60 -30.64
N GLU A 312 -15.86 -24.37 -29.51
CA GLU A 312 -16.43 -24.20 -28.18
C GLU A 312 -17.58 -23.17 -28.13
N LEU A 313 -17.46 -22.07 -28.89
CA LEU A 313 -18.49 -21.03 -29.02
C LEU A 313 -19.80 -21.57 -29.60
N ILE A 314 -19.76 -22.37 -30.66
CA ILE A 314 -20.95 -22.99 -31.27
C ILE A 314 -21.55 -24.02 -30.32
N GLY A 315 -20.71 -24.80 -29.63
CA GLY A 315 -21.14 -25.77 -28.61
C GLY A 315 -21.97 -25.09 -27.52
N LYS A 316 -21.41 -24.05 -26.90
CA LYS A 316 -22.07 -23.27 -25.85
C LYS A 316 -23.32 -22.53 -26.36
N THR A 317 -23.28 -21.98 -27.58
CA THR A 317 -24.44 -21.37 -28.25
C THR A 317 -25.61 -22.35 -28.38
N ASN A 318 -25.34 -23.59 -28.84
CA ASN A 318 -26.40 -24.59 -29.01
C ASN A 318 -26.94 -25.13 -27.67
N GLN A 319 -26.11 -25.15 -26.62
CA GLN A 319 -26.54 -25.49 -25.26
C GLN A 319 -27.51 -24.41 -24.74
N LEU A 320 -27.09 -23.13 -24.80
CA LEU A 320 -27.92 -22.01 -24.34
C LEU A 320 -29.20 -21.84 -25.16
N LEU A 321 -29.22 -22.19 -26.45
CA LEU A 321 -30.46 -22.25 -27.25
C LEU A 321 -31.52 -23.21 -26.68
N LYS A 322 -31.11 -24.26 -25.95
CA LYS A 322 -32.05 -25.21 -25.31
C LYS A 322 -32.44 -24.74 -23.92
N GLU A 323 -31.46 -24.36 -23.10
CA GLU A 323 -31.65 -23.96 -21.71
C GLU A 323 -32.39 -22.60 -21.60
N GLY A 324 -32.11 -21.70 -22.54
CA GLY A 324 -32.65 -20.34 -22.57
C GLY A 324 -34.16 -20.26 -22.72
N LEU A 325 -34.86 -21.32 -23.15
CA LEU A 325 -36.32 -21.30 -23.27
C LEU A 325 -37.03 -21.04 -21.93
N ASN A 326 -36.38 -21.43 -20.82
CA ASN A 326 -36.89 -21.29 -19.46
C ASN A 326 -36.45 -19.98 -18.78
N TRP A 327 -35.69 -19.11 -19.46
CA TRP A 327 -35.20 -17.86 -18.89
C TRP A 327 -36.27 -16.77 -18.84
N PRO A 328 -36.08 -15.70 -18.04
CA PRO A 328 -36.94 -14.52 -18.07
C PRO A 328 -37.04 -13.90 -19.47
N VAL A 329 -38.18 -13.31 -19.81
CA VAL A 329 -38.50 -12.80 -21.16
C VAL A 329 -37.40 -11.88 -21.71
N ALA A 330 -36.91 -10.95 -20.89
CA ALA A 330 -35.86 -10.00 -21.29
C ALA A 330 -34.56 -10.71 -21.69
N ASP A 331 -34.12 -11.69 -20.90
CA ASP A 331 -32.88 -12.43 -21.15
C ASP A 331 -33.02 -13.39 -22.34
N ARG A 332 -34.22 -13.95 -22.58
CA ARG A 332 -34.51 -14.74 -23.78
C ARG A 332 -34.38 -13.93 -25.07
N GLN A 333 -34.91 -12.71 -25.07
CA GLN A 333 -34.80 -11.80 -26.22
C GLN A 333 -33.35 -11.37 -26.47
N ALA A 334 -32.60 -11.10 -25.38
CA ALA A 334 -31.17 -10.81 -25.46
C ALA A 334 -30.38 -12.01 -26.02
N LEU A 335 -30.67 -13.23 -25.54
CA LEU A 335 -30.06 -14.46 -26.03
C LEU A 335 -30.35 -14.67 -27.52
N ALA A 336 -31.61 -14.55 -27.94
CA ALA A 336 -32.01 -14.70 -29.33
C ALA A 336 -31.23 -13.75 -30.26
N THR A 337 -31.07 -12.49 -29.84
CA THR A 337 -30.33 -11.46 -30.58
C THR A 337 -28.84 -11.81 -30.67
N LEU A 338 -28.22 -12.21 -29.56
CA LEU A 338 -26.81 -12.59 -29.52
C LEU A 338 -26.52 -13.83 -30.38
N VAL A 339 -27.37 -14.86 -30.27
CA VAL A 339 -27.22 -16.11 -31.02
C VAL A 339 -27.39 -15.88 -32.53
N GLU A 340 -28.33 -15.02 -32.93
CA GLU A 340 -28.50 -14.64 -34.34
C GLU A 340 -27.26 -13.91 -34.89
N ALA A 341 -26.65 -13.03 -34.10
CA ALA A 341 -25.40 -12.36 -34.46
C ALA A 341 -24.23 -13.36 -34.60
N ILE A 342 -24.10 -14.31 -33.68
CA ILE A 342 -23.06 -15.35 -33.70
C ILE A 342 -23.18 -16.20 -34.98
N PHE A 343 -24.37 -16.74 -35.30
CA PHE A 343 -24.55 -17.55 -36.51
C PHE A 343 -24.41 -16.74 -37.80
N SER A 344 -24.71 -15.45 -37.77
CA SER A 344 -24.48 -14.56 -38.92
C SER A 344 -23.00 -14.29 -39.17
N TYR A 345 -22.18 -14.25 -38.11
CA TYR A 345 -20.73 -14.08 -38.21
C TYR A 345 -20.00 -15.36 -38.63
N ILE A 346 -20.31 -16.50 -37.99
CA ILE A 346 -19.62 -17.78 -38.22
C ILE A 346 -20.16 -18.50 -39.46
N GLY A 347 -21.43 -18.27 -39.81
CA GLY A 347 -22.13 -18.95 -40.87
C GLY A 347 -23.17 -19.93 -40.35
N TRP A 348 -24.35 -19.91 -40.98
CA TRP A 348 -25.52 -20.66 -40.52
C TRP A 348 -25.43 -22.18 -40.72
N GLY A 349 -24.57 -22.65 -41.62
CA GLY A 349 -24.37 -24.07 -41.95
C GLY A 349 -25.64 -24.78 -42.45
N ASN A 350 -25.60 -26.12 -42.44
CA ASN A 350 -26.66 -26.98 -43.01
C ASN A 350 -27.95 -27.00 -42.17
N LYS A 351 -27.89 -26.62 -40.90
CA LYS A 351 -29.04 -26.60 -39.96
C LYS A 351 -29.68 -25.21 -39.80
N LYS A 352 -29.57 -24.35 -40.82
CA LYS A 352 -30.06 -22.97 -40.78
C LYS A 352 -31.52 -22.83 -40.37
N LYS A 353 -32.40 -23.68 -40.94
CA LYS A 353 -33.85 -23.65 -40.68
C LYS A 353 -34.16 -23.96 -39.21
N GLU A 354 -33.65 -25.09 -38.70
CA GLU A 354 -33.81 -25.52 -37.30
C GLU A 354 -33.28 -24.47 -36.30
N ARG A 355 -32.13 -23.85 -36.59
CA ARG A 355 -31.54 -22.80 -35.75
C ARG A 355 -32.42 -21.54 -35.71
N LYS A 356 -32.98 -21.12 -36.84
CA LYS A 356 -33.90 -19.98 -36.90
C LYS A 356 -35.21 -20.23 -36.15
N GLU A 357 -35.76 -21.43 -36.24
CA GLU A 357 -36.96 -21.83 -35.48
C GLU A 357 -36.70 -21.77 -33.97
N LYS A 358 -35.54 -22.24 -33.49
CA LYS A 358 -35.14 -22.15 -32.09
C LYS A 358 -34.95 -20.71 -31.60
N ILE A 359 -34.35 -19.85 -32.43
CA ILE A 359 -34.22 -18.40 -32.12
C ILE A 359 -35.60 -17.73 -32.07
N ALA A 360 -36.51 -18.08 -32.97
CA ALA A 360 -37.87 -17.57 -32.95
C ALA A 360 -38.61 -17.99 -31.67
N ALA A 361 -38.48 -19.26 -31.25
CA ALA A 361 -39.07 -19.75 -29.99
C ALA A 361 -38.55 -19.01 -28.74
N LEU A 362 -37.31 -18.51 -28.75
CA LEU A 362 -36.79 -17.66 -27.67
C LEU A 362 -37.40 -16.24 -27.66
N ARG A 363 -37.85 -15.73 -28.81
CA ARG A 363 -38.45 -14.38 -28.91
C ARG A 363 -39.89 -14.33 -28.41
N GLY A 364 -40.56 -15.48 -28.34
CA GLY A 364 -41.98 -15.61 -28.00
C GLY A 364 -42.81 -15.82 -29.25
#